data_AF-A0A7C5WKR3-F1
#
_entry.id   AF-A0A7C5WKR3-F1
#
_cell.length_a   1.000
_cell.length_b   1.000
_cell.length_c   1.000
_cell.angle_alpha   90.00
_cell.angle_beta   90.00
_cell.angle_gamma   90.00
#
_symmetry.space_group_name_H-M   'P 1'
#
loop_
_entity.id
_entity.type
_entity.pdbx_description
1 polymer ?
#
loop_
_entity_poly.entity_id
_entity_poly.type
_entity_poly.pdbx_seq_one_letter_code
_entity_poly.pdbx_strand_id
1 'polypeptide(L)'
;DDGVRLAGRIVETEAYCGPEDQAAHSRNGHRSPRNEVMYGKPGLAYVYFTYGMHHCMNVVCGAVDEPVAVLIRALEPIDGVERMFANRAGDKPRKHPLRERDLCSGPARLCQAMEIDLGLNGLDLTSDKRMWIEPRTRAPADVVHTTRVGIGEEGEWVEAPLRWYIRDCAHVSRR
;
A
#
# COMPACT_ATOMS: atom_id res chain seq x y z
N ASP A 1 -1.26 23.03 2.02
CA ASP A 1 -0.90 22.45 0.73
C ASP A 1 0.03 23.44 0.04
N ASP A 2 1.30 23.07 -0.13
CA ASP A 2 2.33 23.90 -0.78
C ASP A 2 2.38 23.64 -2.30
N GLY A 3 1.51 22.75 -2.81
CA GLY A 3 1.38 22.42 -4.23
C GLY A 3 2.41 21.42 -4.74
N VAL A 4 3.24 20.84 -3.86
CA VAL A 4 4.23 19.84 -4.26
C VAL A 4 3.55 18.51 -4.58
N ARG A 5 3.78 17.98 -5.78
CA ARG A 5 3.30 16.66 -6.19
C ARG A 5 4.26 15.56 -5.73
N LEU A 6 3.73 14.56 -5.05
CA LEU A 6 4.45 13.32 -4.71
C LEU A 6 3.93 12.20 -5.61
N ALA A 7 4.82 11.51 -6.32
CA ALA A 7 4.43 10.39 -7.17
C ALA A 7 5.43 9.24 -7.11
N GLY A 8 4.90 8.02 -7.14
CA GLY A 8 5.69 6.82 -7.26
C GLY A 8 4.97 5.77 -8.10
N ARG A 9 5.71 5.02 -8.89
CA ARG A 9 5.20 3.90 -9.67
C ARG A 9 5.00 2.70 -8.76
N ILE A 10 3.82 2.09 -8.78
CA ILE A 10 3.54 0.86 -8.02
C ILE A 10 4.40 -0.29 -8.56
N VAL A 11 5.18 -0.92 -7.68
CA VAL A 11 6.09 -2.04 -8.03
C VAL A 11 5.84 -3.31 -7.22
N GLU A 12 5.04 -3.25 -6.16
CA GLU A 12 4.65 -4.40 -5.33
C GLU A 12 3.26 -4.19 -4.73
N THR A 13 2.42 -5.23 -4.78
CA THR A 13 1.06 -5.25 -4.24
C THR A 13 0.71 -6.59 -3.59
N GLU A 14 -0.28 -6.60 -2.70
CA GLU A 14 -0.90 -7.81 -2.15
C GLU A 14 -2.41 -7.75 -2.26
N ALA A 15 -3.06 -8.88 -2.53
CA ALA A 15 -4.51 -9.00 -2.51
C ALA A 15 -5.00 -9.55 -1.16
N TYR A 16 -6.15 -9.03 -0.73
CA TYR A 16 -6.90 -9.50 0.42
C TYR A 16 -8.32 -9.84 -0.04
N CYS A 17 -8.67 -11.12 0.01
CA CYS A 17 -9.81 -11.70 -0.72
C CYS A 17 -11.13 -11.69 0.09
N GLY A 18 -11.29 -10.75 1.03
CA GLY A 18 -12.55 -10.58 1.74
C GLY A 18 -12.82 -11.64 2.82
N PRO A 19 -14.09 -12.05 3.01
CA PRO A 19 -14.51 -12.91 4.13
C PRO A 19 -13.81 -14.28 4.20
N GLU A 20 -13.47 -14.86 3.05
CA GLU A 20 -12.80 -16.16 2.96
C GLU A 20 -11.37 -16.09 3.51
N ASP A 21 -10.71 -14.94 3.32
CA ASP A 21 -9.29 -14.74 3.56
C ASP A 21 -8.98 -14.51 5.04
N GLN A 22 -8.41 -15.53 5.69
CA GLN A 22 -8.10 -15.47 7.12
C GLN A 22 -7.04 -14.43 7.50
N ALA A 23 -6.27 -13.94 6.52
CA ALA A 23 -5.31 -12.85 6.70
C ALA A 23 -5.93 -11.45 6.51
N ALA A 24 -7.15 -11.34 5.98
CA ALA A 24 -7.82 -10.07 5.76
C ALA A 24 -8.45 -9.52 7.04
N HIS A 25 -8.53 -8.19 7.16
CA HIS A 25 -9.28 -7.54 8.24
C HIS A 25 -10.78 -7.83 8.20
N SER A 26 -11.30 -8.24 7.04
CA SER A 26 -12.70 -8.59 6.78
C SER A 26 -12.98 -10.09 6.90
N ARG A 27 -12.03 -10.91 7.39
CA ARG A 27 -12.21 -12.36 7.58
C ARG A 27 -13.52 -12.68 8.30
N ASN A 28 -14.20 -13.73 7.86
CA ASN A 28 -15.50 -14.16 8.37
C ASN A 28 -16.56 -13.04 8.33
N GLY A 29 -16.42 -12.08 7.42
CA GLY A 29 -17.31 -10.92 7.31
C GLY A 29 -17.13 -9.89 8.41
N HIS A 30 -16.02 -9.93 9.17
CA HIS A 30 -15.78 -9.02 10.28
C HIS A 30 -15.83 -7.55 9.85
N ARG A 31 -16.75 -6.78 10.42
CA ARG A 31 -16.97 -5.36 10.16
C ARG A 31 -16.77 -4.54 11.44
N SER A 32 -16.03 -3.46 11.32
CA SER A 32 -15.66 -2.56 12.41
C SER A 32 -15.46 -1.14 11.88
N PRO A 33 -15.48 -0.10 12.73
CA PRO A 33 -15.17 1.26 12.28
C PRO A 33 -13.84 1.39 11.54
N ARG A 34 -12.87 0.52 11.84
CA ARG A 34 -11.55 0.50 11.21
C ARG A 34 -11.60 0.06 9.75
N ASN A 35 -12.38 -0.97 9.41
CA ASN A 35 -12.40 -1.55 8.05
C ASN A 35 -13.69 -1.26 7.30
N GLU A 36 -14.56 -0.40 7.84
CA GLU A 36 -15.83 0.01 7.24
C GLU A 36 -15.69 0.45 5.78
N VAL A 37 -14.62 1.20 5.47
CA VAL A 37 -14.33 1.66 4.10
C VAL A 37 -14.21 0.50 3.11
N MET A 38 -13.73 -0.68 3.53
CA MET A 38 -13.63 -1.85 2.65
C MET A 38 -14.99 -2.31 2.13
N TYR A 39 -16.09 -2.05 2.85
CA TYR A 39 -17.45 -2.41 2.44
C TYR A 39 -18.09 -1.35 1.50
N GLY A 40 -17.37 -0.28 1.18
CA GLY A 40 -17.82 0.76 0.25
C GLY A 40 -17.64 0.38 -1.23
N LYS A 41 -17.83 1.37 -2.10
CA LYS A 41 -17.64 1.20 -3.55
C LYS A 41 -16.16 0.94 -3.92
N PRO A 42 -15.86 0.30 -5.06
CA PRO A 42 -14.48 0.15 -5.53
C PRO A 42 -13.84 1.52 -5.82
N GLY A 43 -12.52 1.59 -5.66
CA GLY A 43 -11.71 2.80 -5.86
C GLY A 43 -11.50 3.64 -4.59
N LEU A 44 -12.12 3.28 -3.47
CA LEU A 44 -11.86 3.96 -2.19
C LEU A 44 -10.48 3.60 -1.64
N ALA A 45 -9.76 4.59 -1.11
CA ALA A 45 -8.55 4.38 -0.34
C ALA A 45 -8.89 3.84 1.04
N TYR A 46 -8.47 2.62 1.34
CA TYR A 46 -8.56 2.07 2.69
C TYR A 46 -7.21 2.23 3.40
N VAL A 47 -7.12 3.27 4.25
CA VAL A 47 -5.94 3.59 5.05
C VAL A 47 -6.19 3.19 6.50
N TYR A 48 -5.26 2.45 7.10
CA TYR A 48 -5.35 2.07 8.50
C TYR A 48 -4.03 2.26 9.23
N PHE A 49 -4.13 2.49 10.54
CA PHE A 49 -2.99 2.57 11.44
C PHE A 49 -2.62 1.19 12.00
N THR A 50 -1.33 0.89 12.09
CA THR A 50 -0.78 -0.38 12.54
C THR A 50 0.48 -0.19 13.39
N TYR A 51 0.73 -1.15 14.28
CA TYR A 51 1.88 -1.19 15.20
C TYR A 51 2.10 0.11 16.00
N GLY A 52 1.04 0.90 16.23
CA GLY A 52 1.09 2.12 17.03
C GLY A 52 1.84 3.29 16.40
N MET A 53 2.36 3.17 15.16
CA MET A 53 3.21 4.21 14.56
C MET A 53 3.20 4.28 13.02
N HIS A 54 2.49 3.38 12.34
CA HIS A 54 2.59 3.25 10.88
C HIS A 54 1.22 3.20 10.21
N HIS A 55 1.14 3.74 9.00
CA HIS A 55 -0.03 3.59 8.14
C HIS A 55 0.24 2.54 7.06
N CYS A 56 -0.82 1.87 6.61
CA CYS A 56 -0.84 1.11 5.36
C CYS A 56 -2.00 1.62 4.50
N MET A 57 -1.82 1.60 3.18
CA MET A 57 -2.83 2.03 2.22
C MET A 57 -3.22 0.89 1.29
N ASN A 58 -4.52 0.67 1.17
CA ASN A 58 -5.13 -0.28 0.25
C ASN A 58 -6.07 0.46 -0.69
N VAL A 59 -6.43 -0.20 -1.78
CA VAL A 59 -7.48 0.21 -2.70
C VAL A 59 -8.62 -0.80 -2.59
N VAL A 60 -9.84 -0.35 -2.35
CA VAL A 60 -11.04 -1.21 -2.36
C VAL A 60 -11.32 -1.64 -3.80
N CYS A 61 -11.53 -2.94 -4.01
CA CYS A 61 -11.66 -3.52 -5.35
C CYS A 61 -12.94 -4.34 -5.55
N GLY A 62 -13.62 -4.74 -4.47
CA GLY A 62 -14.91 -5.44 -4.55
C GLY A 62 -16.08 -4.50 -4.82
N ALA A 63 -17.25 -5.08 -5.11
CA ALA A 63 -18.51 -4.32 -5.11
C ALA A 63 -18.85 -3.82 -3.69
N VAL A 64 -19.90 -3.00 -3.59
CA VAL A 64 -20.43 -2.59 -2.28
C VAL A 64 -20.78 -3.84 -1.46
N ASP A 65 -20.39 -3.83 -0.19
CA ASP A 65 -20.47 -4.94 0.76
C ASP A 65 -19.61 -6.19 0.42
N GLU A 66 -18.71 -6.11 -0.57
CA GLU A 66 -17.68 -7.11 -0.86
C GLU A 66 -16.29 -6.59 -0.44
N PRO A 67 -15.80 -6.87 0.78
CA PRO A 67 -14.64 -6.21 1.36
C PRO A 67 -13.29 -6.79 0.87
N VAL A 68 -13.09 -6.75 -0.45
CA VAL A 68 -11.86 -7.13 -1.15
C VAL A 68 -11.02 -5.89 -1.41
N ALA A 69 -9.72 -5.96 -1.13
CA ALA A 69 -8.82 -4.83 -1.30
C ALA A 69 -7.41 -5.25 -1.75
N VAL A 70 -6.70 -4.32 -2.37
CA VAL A 70 -5.29 -4.47 -2.75
C VAL A 70 -4.42 -3.54 -1.93
N LEU A 71 -3.49 -4.09 -1.14
CA LEU A 71 -2.47 -3.33 -0.44
C LEU A 71 -1.40 -2.86 -1.43
N ILE A 72 -1.08 -1.56 -1.38
CA ILE A 72 0.10 -1.03 -2.05
C ILE A 72 1.29 -1.21 -1.12
N ARG A 73 2.30 -1.96 -1.56
CA ARG A 73 3.44 -2.34 -0.69
C ARG A 73 4.71 -1.61 -0.99
N ALA A 74 4.96 -1.28 -2.24
CA ALA A 74 6.13 -0.51 -2.59
C ALA A 74 5.92 0.33 -3.84
N LEU A 75 6.61 1.47 -3.85
CA LEU A 75 6.69 2.38 -4.97
C LEU A 75 8.15 2.58 -5.40
N GLU A 76 8.38 2.75 -6.69
CA GLU A 76 9.55 3.42 -7.25
C GLU A 76 9.25 4.93 -7.26
N PRO A 77 9.96 5.77 -6.50
CA PRO A 77 9.76 7.22 -6.50
C PRO A 77 9.95 7.83 -7.90
N ILE A 78 9.09 8.77 -8.30
CA ILE A 78 9.11 9.41 -9.63
C ILE A 78 9.11 10.95 -9.53
N ASP A 79 8.35 11.51 -8.59
CA ASP A 79 8.18 12.97 -8.45
C ASP A 79 8.14 13.35 -6.96
N GLY A 80 8.67 14.52 -6.61
CA GLY A 80 8.73 14.97 -5.21
C GLY A 80 9.71 14.19 -4.31
N VAL A 81 10.74 13.55 -4.89
CA VAL A 81 11.68 12.67 -4.18
C VAL A 81 12.40 13.37 -3.03
N GLU A 82 12.76 14.65 -3.17
CA GLU A 82 13.37 15.45 -2.10
C GLU A 82 12.45 15.60 -0.89
N ARG A 83 11.15 15.82 -1.11
CA ARG A 83 10.14 15.86 -0.04
C ARG A 83 10.00 14.47 0.60
N MET A 84 10.03 13.39 -0.17
CA MET A 84 10.03 12.03 0.39
C MET A 84 11.24 11.78 1.30
N PHE A 85 12.44 12.26 0.93
CA PHE A 85 13.61 12.20 1.80
C PHE A 85 13.39 12.97 3.11
N ALA A 86 12.85 14.19 3.04
CA ALA A 86 12.54 14.99 4.21
C ALA A 86 11.53 14.28 5.13
N ASN A 87 10.44 13.76 4.56
CA ASN A 87 9.39 13.05 5.28
C ASN A 87 9.91 11.79 5.99
N ARG A 88 10.97 11.17 5.44
CA ARG A 88 11.60 9.97 5.97
C ARG A 88 12.83 10.25 6.83
N ALA A 89 13.35 11.48 6.89
CA ALA A 89 14.58 11.80 7.61
C ALA A 89 14.49 11.39 9.09
N GLY A 90 13.35 11.68 9.73
CA GLY A 90 13.12 11.46 11.16
C GLY A 90 13.98 12.37 12.03
N ASP A 91 13.66 12.45 13.33
CA ASP A 91 14.35 13.40 14.23
C ASP A 91 15.72 12.87 14.72
N LYS A 92 15.93 11.56 14.62
CA LYS A 92 17.16 10.90 15.13
C LYS A 92 18.14 10.62 13.99
N PRO A 93 19.45 10.84 14.21
CA PRO A 93 20.47 10.47 13.24
C PRO A 93 20.37 8.99 12.86
N ARG A 94 20.37 8.70 11.55
CA ARG A 94 20.36 7.33 11.05
C ARG A 94 21.76 6.75 11.06
N LYS A 95 21.89 5.47 11.44
CA LYS A 95 23.17 4.72 11.39
C LYS A 95 23.74 4.64 9.98
N HIS A 96 22.88 4.60 8.97
CA HIS A 96 23.24 4.61 7.56
C HIS A 96 22.44 5.68 6.82
N PRO A 97 23.02 6.34 5.80
CA PRO A 97 22.30 7.28 4.96
C PRO A 97 21.04 6.65 4.37
N LEU A 98 19.94 7.39 4.39
CA LEU A 98 18.73 7.01 3.67
C LEU A 98 19.04 7.04 2.17
N ARG A 99 18.72 5.96 1.46
CA ARG A 99 18.87 5.86 0.00
C ARG A 99 17.50 5.94 -0.63
N GLU A 100 17.44 6.36 -1.89
CA GLU A 100 16.18 6.46 -2.65
C GLU A 100 15.39 5.15 -2.65
N ARG A 101 16.07 4.02 -2.84
CA ARG A 101 15.46 2.67 -2.78
C ARG A 101 14.76 2.36 -1.45
N ASP A 102 15.13 3.04 -0.38
CA ASP A 102 14.62 2.80 0.99
C ASP A 102 13.45 3.75 1.34
N LEU A 103 13.10 4.70 0.45
CA LEU A 103 12.01 5.66 0.65
C LEU A 103 10.65 4.96 0.70
N CYS A 104 10.36 4.17 -0.34
CA CYS A 104 9.04 3.57 -0.56
C CYS A 104 9.08 2.03 -0.65
N SER A 105 10.16 1.37 -0.22
CA SER A 105 10.29 -0.10 -0.20
C SER A 105 9.63 -0.74 1.03
N GLY A 106 8.33 -0.54 1.17
CA GLY A 106 7.50 -1.15 2.22
C GLY A 106 6.24 -0.33 2.50
N PRO A 107 5.15 -0.97 2.97
CA PRO A 107 3.84 -0.31 3.07
C PRO A 107 3.84 0.86 4.05
N ALA A 108 4.49 0.70 5.21
CA ALA A 108 4.66 1.81 6.15
C ALA A 108 5.60 2.91 5.63
N ARG A 109 6.61 2.51 4.84
CA ARG A 109 7.64 3.43 4.34
C ARG A 109 7.07 4.34 3.26
N LEU A 110 6.30 3.77 2.31
CA LEU A 110 5.65 4.56 1.27
C LEU A 110 4.59 5.49 1.86
N CYS A 111 3.80 5.05 2.86
CA CYS A 111 2.82 5.95 3.47
C CYS A 111 3.51 7.16 4.11
N GLN A 112 4.62 6.95 4.83
CA GLN A 112 5.38 8.07 5.39
C GLN A 112 6.00 8.96 4.31
N ALA A 113 6.60 8.37 3.27
CA ALA A 113 7.24 9.13 2.19
C ALA A 113 6.21 10.00 1.43
N MET A 114 5.02 9.46 1.19
CA MET A 114 3.92 10.06 0.42
C MET A 114 2.94 10.89 1.26
N GLU A 115 3.21 11.09 2.56
CA GLU A 115 2.31 11.81 3.49
C GLU A 115 0.90 11.21 3.58
N ILE A 116 0.80 9.88 3.49
CA ILE A 116 -0.46 9.16 3.61
C ILE A 116 -0.72 8.82 5.08
N ASP A 117 -1.80 9.40 5.62
CA ASP A 117 -2.30 9.17 6.97
C ASP A 117 -3.82 8.84 6.98
N LEU A 118 -4.38 8.67 8.18
CA LEU A 118 -5.82 8.38 8.36
C LEU A 118 -6.75 9.47 7.81
N GLY A 119 -6.28 10.71 7.63
CA GLY A 119 -7.07 11.79 7.01
C GLY A 119 -7.38 11.55 5.54
N LEU A 120 -6.66 10.61 4.90
CA LEU A 120 -6.90 10.17 3.52
C LEU A 120 -7.71 8.86 3.44
N ASN A 121 -8.18 8.32 4.56
CA ASN A 121 -9.03 7.13 4.54
C ASN A 121 -10.41 7.46 3.94
N GLY A 122 -10.89 6.62 3.04
CA GLY A 122 -12.17 6.79 2.35
C GLY A 122 -12.15 7.74 1.15
N LEU A 123 -10.98 8.26 0.74
CA LEU A 123 -10.90 9.07 -0.49
C LEU A 123 -11.20 8.23 -1.71
N ASP A 124 -11.91 8.83 -2.68
CA ASP A 124 -12.16 8.22 -3.97
C ASP A 124 -10.97 8.46 -4.91
N LEU A 125 -10.14 7.45 -5.10
CA LEU A 125 -8.94 7.52 -5.93
C LEU A 125 -9.24 7.73 -7.42
N THR A 126 -10.50 7.64 -7.83
CA THR A 126 -10.94 7.85 -9.22
C THR A 126 -11.31 9.30 -9.51
N SER A 127 -11.52 10.13 -8.48
CA SER A 127 -12.04 11.50 -8.65
C SER A 127 -11.46 12.55 -7.69
N ASP A 128 -10.81 12.16 -6.59
CA ASP A 128 -10.19 13.09 -5.65
C ASP A 128 -8.92 13.74 -6.26
N LYS A 129 -8.63 14.98 -5.85
CA LYS A 129 -7.49 15.77 -6.33
C LYS A 129 -6.27 15.69 -5.40
N ARG A 130 -6.42 15.16 -4.19
CA ARG A 130 -5.35 15.01 -3.20
C ARG A 130 -4.58 13.72 -3.41
N MET A 131 -5.26 12.65 -3.81
CA MET A 131 -4.65 11.34 -4.05
C MET A 131 -5.45 10.59 -5.12
N TRP A 132 -4.77 10.14 -6.17
CA TRP A 132 -5.35 9.42 -7.30
C TRP A 132 -4.36 8.39 -7.86
N ILE A 133 -4.84 7.49 -8.72
CA ILE A 133 -4.01 6.53 -9.45
C ILE A 133 -4.03 6.87 -10.93
N GLU A 134 -2.86 7.04 -11.53
CA GLU A 134 -2.70 7.29 -12.95
C GLU A 134 -2.49 5.98 -13.73
N PRO A 135 -3.06 5.86 -14.95
CA PRO A 135 -2.80 4.71 -15.80
C PRO A 135 -1.32 4.64 -16.18
N ARG A 136 -0.77 3.43 -16.15
CA ARG A 136 0.58 3.18 -16.63
C ARG A 136 0.59 3.12 -18.17
N THR A 137 1.60 3.72 -18.80
CA THR A 137 1.75 3.70 -20.27
C THR A 137 2.05 2.32 -20.85
N ARG A 138 2.67 1.42 -20.08
CA ARG A 138 3.01 0.05 -20.48
C ARG A 138 2.92 -0.92 -19.30
N ALA A 139 2.32 -2.09 -19.54
CA ALA A 139 2.32 -3.17 -18.54
C ALA A 139 3.75 -3.63 -18.18
N PRO A 140 4.03 -4.02 -16.92
CA PRO A 140 5.29 -4.65 -16.56
C PRO A 140 5.47 -5.97 -17.32
N ALA A 141 6.66 -6.23 -17.85
CA ALA A 141 6.93 -7.46 -18.62
C ALA A 141 7.10 -8.69 -17.71
N ASP A 142 7.79 -8.53 -16.57
CA ASP A 142 8.14 -9.63 -15.67
C ASP A 142 7.57 -9.40 -14.27
N VAL A 143 6.44 -10.04 -13.98
CA VAL A 143 5.79 -9.99 -12.66
C VAL A 143 6.01 -11.31 -11.95
N VAL A 144 6.56 -11.24 -10.74
CA VAL A 144 6.64 -12.38 -9.82
C VAL A 144 5.34 -12.50 -9.06
N HIS A 145 4.84 -13.72 -8.95
CA HIS A 145 3.66 -14.09 -8.17
C HIS A 145 4.09 -15.00 -7.02
N THR A 146 3.81 -14.61 -5.78
CA THR A 146 4.36 -15.27 -4.58
C THR A 146 3.51 -15.02 -3.33
N THR A 147 3.92 -15.58 -2.19
CA THR A 147 3.24 -15.47 -0.90
C THR A 147 3.32 -14.06 -0.33
N ARG A 148 2.33 -13.70 0.49
CA ARG A 148 2.24 -12.39 1.16
C ARG A 148 3.24 -12.28 2.32
N VAL A 149 3.53 -11.05 2.74
CA VAL A 149 4.51 -10.76 3.78
C VAL A 149 3.84 -10.35 5.08
N GLY A 150 4.15 -11.07 6.16
CA GLY A 150 3.78 -10.66 7.52
C GLY A 150 2.35 -11.02 7.92
N ILE A 151 1.79 -12.11 7.36
CA ILE A 151 0.42 -12.56 7.63
C ILE A 151 0.33 -13.82 8.54
N GLY A 152 1.43 -14.22 9.16
CA GLY A 152 1.52 -15.40 10.03
C GLY A 152 2.56 -16.41 9.55
N GLU A 153 2.60 -17.58 10.20
CA GLU A 153 3.57 -18.65 9.92
C GLU A 153 2.94 -19.90 9.29
N GLU A 154 1.64 -20.15 9.51
CA GLU A 154 0.98 -21.38 9.08
C GLU A 154 -0.45 -21.12 8.55
N GLY A 155 -0.92 -21.97 7.65
CA GLY A 155 -2.28 -21.96 7.09
C GLY A 155 -2.32 -21.74 5.58
N GLU A 156 -3.42 -22.14 4.94
CA GLU A 156 -3.59 -22.07 3.48
C GLU A 156 -3.39 -20.64 2.93
N TRP A 157 -3.83 -19.63 3.68
CA TRP A 157 -3.76 -18.22 3.29
C TRP A 157 -2.35 -17.63 3.39
N VAL A 158 -1.44 -18.27 4.14
CA VAL A 158 -0.02 -17.92 4.22
C VAL A 158 0.72 -18.40 2.96
N GLU A 159 0.40 -19.60 2.49
CA GLU A 159 0.97 -20.21 1.28
C GLU A 159 0.31 -19.73 -0.02
N ALA A 160 -0.85 -19.09 0.08
CA ALA A 160 -1.57 -18.56 -1.06
C ALA A 160 -0.72 -17.49 -1.80
N PRO A 161 -0.48 -17.66 -3.11
CA PRO A 161 0.23 -16.67 -3.90
C PRO A 161 -0.73 -15.51 -4.14
N LEU A 162 -0.65 -14.50 -3.29
CA LEU A 162 -1.51 -13.31 -3.32
C LEU A 162 -0.67 -12.03 -3.23
N ARG A 163 0.59 -12.11 -3.65
CA ARG A 163 1.53 -10.99 -3.77
C ARG A 163 2.11 -10.94 -5.17
N TRP A 164 2.17 -9.73 -5.73
CA TRP A 164 2.76 -9.46 -7.04
C TRP A 164 3.85 -8.41 -6.92
N TYR A 165 4.97 -8.60 -7.60
CA TYR A 165 6.00 -7.57 -7.73
C TYR A 165 6.74 -7.61 -9.06
N ILE A 166 7.32 -6.48 -9.48
CA ILE A 166 8.13 -6.40 -10.70
C ILE A 166 9.51 -7.03 -10.45
N ARG A 167 9.86 -8.07 -11.22
CA ARG A 167 11.14 -8.77 -11.12
C ARG A 167 12.31 -7.78 -11.27
N ASP A 168 13.37 -8.00 -10.49
CA ASP A 168 14.61 -7.22 -10.47
C ASP A 168 14.48 -5.72 -10.14
N CYS A 169 13.29 -5.23 -9.82
CA CYS A 169 13.10 -3.87 -9.37
C CYS A 169 13.79 -3.65 -8.00
N ALA A 170 14.61 -2.60 -7.91
CA ALA A 170 15.36 -2.25 -6.70
C ALA A 170 14.47 -1.72 -5.56
N HIS A 171 13.23 -1.36 -5.86
CA HIS A 171 12.28 -0.74 -4.95
C HIS A 171 11.31 -1.73 -4.28
N VAL A 172 11.31 -2.99 -4.70
CA VAL A 172 10.50 -4.06 -4.06
C VAL A 172 10.95 -4.23 -2.61
N SER A 173 9.99 -4.34 -1.70
CA SER A 173 10.23 -4.36 -0.25
C SER A 173 10.90 -5.66 0.22
N ARG A 174 10.50 -6.79 -0.36
CA ARG A 174 11.04 -8.13 -0.04
C ARG A 174 11.00 -9.01 -1.29
N ARG A 175 12.14 -9.59 -1.65
CA ARG A 175 12.25 -10.51 -2.80
C ARG A 175 11.91 -11.93 -2.39
#